data_AF-A0A2S7JZZ0-F1
#
_entry.id   AF-A0A2S7JZZ0-F1
#
_cell.length_a   1.000
_cell.length_b   1.000
_cell.length_c   1.000
_cell.angle_alpha   90.00
_cell.angle_beta   90.00
_cell.angle_gamma   90.00
#
_symmetry.space_group_name_H-M   'P 1'
#
loop_
_entity.id
_entity.type
_entity.pdbx_description
1 polymer ?
#
loop_
_entity_poly.entity_id
_entity_poly.type
_entity_poly.pdbx_seq_one_letter_code
_entity_poly.pdbx_strand_id
1 'polypeptide(L)'
;PPGRTAAPLADTSRLQAVRWTPRSTLTPGPKLTPAQQDLADDIVNELRHEIASTAASPLTAQYPEGSIQRVTQQRILARNAPSREAARVKAQALFDRPEAQQRQVFGRFAGVDPNAARVRSDAVDPVFKAKVQKVLDEDQPVNSELAQQLKAPSANLPKPRTYAEMILSKELSQYAMHLTINEPQKIRIRWNTEEEDASYAVWTIQGSVGAPAPKIAKGNAGSAPGGEFTLDLADILPPAPPDNSVSYFIRIQPMTSGRSSDPAGPASLPITITYEKSTYVQPAIKIEDNLGHYQALSFYVDKIKCLDETNEAADSDHILFDGFYTLADGGVEHFGLWTVSDDFDKGEVEPDDPDDRPVRQGTFFFFNTTPAGVNLLSQPPTDNHRIPWPRTYTFNLFMAERDPGGGFGEFMEAVIQKLLDKLEPIIKDHLDGLIGAGIGGAIGSAIPIPGLGTLIGVAVGAILGEALGALFDWLKELFTDSDNPLDDKRVELNLPSSSAAEIHKLPGTVKSLPNGKTEFISPTQTLTFQGLGGKYEVDVFWRAHKRVMDY
;
A
#
# COMPACT_ATOMS: atom_id res chain seq x y z
N PRO A 1 -25.96 52.65 -51.81
CA PRO A 1 -24.49 52.91 -51.89
C PRO A 1 -23.70 51.72 -51.32
N PRO A 2 -22.78 51.13 -52.09
CA PRO A 2 -22.06 49.91 -51.73
C PRO A 2 -20.84 50.23 -50.84
N GLY A 3 -20.47 49.32 -49.94
CA GLY A 3 -19.22 49.44 -49.18
C GLY A 3 -19.27 48.83 -47.78
N ARG A 4 -19.46 47.51 -47.67
CA ARG A 4 -19.01 46.75 -46.49
C ARG A 4 -18.07 45.66 -46.98
N THR A 5 -16.78 45.93 -46.85
CA THR A 5 -15.70 44.96 -46.97
C THR A 5 -15.84 43.95 -45.83
N ALA A 6 -16.00 42.68 -46.17
CA ALA A 6 -15.92 41.58 -45.21
C ALA A 6 -14.46 41.45 -44.73
N ALA A 7 -14.28 41.43 -43.40
CA ALA A 7 -13.01 41.07 -42.80
C ALA A 7 -12.67 39.60 -43.12
N PRO A 8 -11.40 39.25 -43.36
CA PRO A 8 -11.03 37.88 -43.65
C PRO A 8 -11.25 37.01 -42.41
N LEU A 9 -11.95 35.89 -42.61
CA LEU A 9 -12.05 34.80 -41.64
C LEU A 9 -10.64 34.42 -41.19
N ALA A 10 -10.37 34.61 -39.90
CA ALA A 10 -9.14 34.15 -39.29
C ALA A 10 -9.03 32.63 -39.48
N ASP A 11 -7.93 32.23 -40.09
CA ASP A 11 -7.54 30.86 -40.35
C ASP A 11 -7.39 30.10 -39.01
N THR A 12 -8.40 29.32 -38.65
CA THR A 12 -8.42 28.45 -37.46
C THR A 12 -7.66 27.14 -37.67
N SER A 13 -6.91 26.96 -38.76
CA SER A 13 -6.24 25.69 -39.08
C SER A 13 -4.85 25.50 -38.45
N ARG A 14 -4.48 26.31 -37.45
CA ARG A 14 -3.25 26.12 -36.66
C ARG A 14 -3.52 25.91 -35.16
N LEU A 15 -4.36 24.94 -34.83
CA LEU A 15 -4.19 24.20 -33.58
C LEU A 15 -3.02 23.24 -33.80
N GLN A 16 -1.82 23.65 -33.38
CA GLN A 16 -0.73 22.72 -33.20
C GLN A 16 -1.22 21.65 -32.23
N ALA A 17 -1.39 20.44 -32.75
CA ALA A 17 -1.61 19.26 -31.94
C ALA A 17 -0.41 19.15 -30.98
N VAL A 18 -0.61 19.58 -29.73
CA VAL A 18 0.25 19.18 -28.63
C VAL A 18 0.10 17.67 -28.57
N ARG A 19 1.06 16.95 -29.16
CA ARG A 19 1.23 15.50 -28.98
C ARG A 19 1.51 15.30 -27.49
N TRP A 20 0.45 15.13 -26.72
CA TRP A 20 0.52 14.43 -25.45
C TRP A 20 0.83 12.98 -25.81
N THR A 21 2.07 12.55 -25.59
CA THR A 21 2.39 11.12 -25.48
C THR A 21 2.13 10.73 -24.03
N PRO A 22 1.00 10.09 -23.69
CA PRO A 22 0.85 9.45 -22.39
C PRO A 22 1.77 8.23 -22.39
N ARG A 23 3.05 8.45 -22.06
CA ARG A 23 3.82 7.36 -21.46
C ARG A 23 3.37 7.31 -20.02
N SER A 24 2.69 6.24 -19.63
CA SER A 24 2.80 5.74 -18.27
C SER A 24 4.29 5.43 -18.05
N THR A 25 5.05 6.47 -17.68
CA THR A 25 6.45 6.29 -17.32
C THR A 25 6.41 5.80 -15.89
N LEU A 26 6.85 4.54 -15.73
CA LEU A 26 7.35 4.02 -14.46
C LEU A 26 8.27 5.10 -13.88
N THR A 27 7.79 5.79 -12.86
CA THR A 27 8.54 6.84 -12.19
C THR A 27 9.28 6.14 -11.06
N PRO A 28 10.58 6.36 -10.88
CA PRO A 28 11.28 5.82 -9.72
C PRO A 28 10.52 6.21 -8.45
N GLY A 29 10.34 5.26 -7.53
CA GLY A 29 9.75 5.54 -6.23
C GLY A 29 10.45 6.71 -5.52
N PRO A 30 9.78 7.33 -4.53
CA PRO A 30 10.40 8.41 -3.76
C PRO A 30 11.74 7.95 -3.19
N LYS A 31 12.77 8.79 -3.32
CA LYS A 31 14.09 8.50 -2.74
C LYS A 31 13.93 8.36 -1.23
N LEU A 32 14.49 7.29 -0.66
CA LEU A 32 14.54 7.10 0.78
C LEU A 32 15.21 8.30 1.47
N THR A 33 14.68 8.69 2.63
CA THR A 33 15.40 9.61 3.51
C THR A 33 16.69 8.96 3.99
N PRO A 34 17.72 9.73 4.42
CA PRO A 34 18.95 9.15 4.92
C PRO A 34 18.74 8.16 6.08
N ALA A 35 17.76 8.37 6.96
CA ALA A 35 17.45 7.42 8.03
C ALA A 35 16.74 6.17 7.50
N GLN A 36 15.83 6.31 6.52
CA GLN A 36 15.18 5.17 5.88
C GLN A 36 16.20 4.31 5.12
N GLN A 37 17.14 4.93 4.41
CA GLN A 37 18.24 4.22 3.76
C GLN A 37 19.15 3.54 4.80
N ASP A 38 19.55 4.23 5.88
CA ASP A 38 20.37 3.63 6.93
C ASP A 38 19.68 2.47 7.66
N LEU A 39 18.34 2.48 7.73
CA LEU A 39 17.55 1.35 8.23
C LEU A 39 17.52 0.20 7.22
N ALA A 40 17.23 0.48 5.94
CA ALA A 40 17.23 -0.51 4.87
C ALA A 40 18.59 -1.22 4.77
N ASP A 41 19.67 -0.45 4.77
CA ASP A 41 21.05 -0.96 4.77
C ASP A 41 21.32 -1.82 6.01
N ASP A 42 20.78 -1.48 7.18
CA ASP A 42 20.95 -2.27 8.40
C ASP A 42 20.28 -3.64 8.32
N ILE A 43 19.04 -3.68 7.80
CA ILE A 43 18.28 -4.92 7.56
C ILE A 43 19.07 -5.81 6.60
N VAL A 44 19.50 -5.24 5.48
CA VAL A 44 20.29 -5.94 4.46
C VAL A 44 21.54 -6.51 5.10
N ASN A 45 22.32 -5.69 5.79
CA ASN A 45 23.59 -6.07 6.39
C ASN A 45 23.42 -7.17 7.46
N GLU A 46 22.33 -7.17 8.23
CA GLU A 46 22.01 -8.24 9.18
C GLU A 46 21.76 -9.56 8.44
N LEU A 47 20.89 -9.54 7.43
CA LEU A 47 20.55 -10.72 6.63
C LEU A 47 21.77 -11.27 5.89
N ARG A 48 22.63 -10.38 5.37
CA ARG A 48 23.92 -10.74 4.77
C ARG A 48 24.81 -11.50 5.76
N HIS A 49 24.91 -11.00 6.98
CA HIS A 49 25.69 -11.66 8.04
C HIS A 49 25.11 -13.02 8.42
N GLU A 50 23.79 -13.13 8.61
CA GLU A 50 23.12 -14.40 8.95
C GLU A 50 23.27 -15.46 7.86
N ILE A 51 23.13 -15.07 6.60
CA ILE A 51 23.28 -15.99 5.45
C ILE A 51 24.74 -16.42 5.29
N ALA A 52 25.69 -15.48 5.37
CA ALA A 52 27.12 -15.80 5.28
C ALA A 52 27.58 -16.68 6.44
N SER A 53 27.16 -16.38 7.68
CA SER A 53 27.53 -17.19 8.85
C SER A 53 27.00 -18.61 8.74
N THR A 54 25.78 -18.77 8.23
CA THR A 54 25.21 -20.07 7.89
C THR A 54 26.05 -20.79 6.84
N ALA A 55 26.39 -20.10 5.76
CA ALA A 55 27.17 -20.65 4.66
C ALA A 55 28.59 -21.03 5.04
N ALA A 56 29.20 -20.35 6.02
CA ALA A 56 30.52 -20.68 6.53
C ALA A 56 30.53 -21.97 7.39
N SER A 57 29.39 -22.38 7.95
CA SER A 57 29.27 -23.56 8.83
C SER A 57 27.99 -24.39 8.59
N PRO A 58 27.73 -24.84 7.35
CA PRO A 58 26.44 -25.44 7.00
C PRO A 58 26.24 -26.84 7.61
N LEU A 59 27.33 -27.56 7.96
CA LEU A 59 27.27 -28.95 8.42
C LEU A 59 27.25 -29.11 9.95
N THR A 60 27.76 -28.12 10.69
CA THR A 60 28.06 -28.27 12.12
C THR A 60 27.16 -27.43 13.01
N ALA A 61 26.49 -26.42 12.46
CA ALA A 61 25.58 -25.57 13.20
C ALA A 61 24.18 -26.19 13.29
N GLN A 62 23.52 -25.98 14.42
CA GLN A 62 22.08 -26.20 14.55
C GLN A 62 21.41 -24.82 14.63
N TYR A 63 20.37 -24.63 13.83
CA TYR A 63 19.60 -23.38 13.79
C TYR A 63 18.14 -23.68 14.17
N PRO A 64 17.45 -22.75 14.85
CA PRO A 64 16.03 -22.91 15.17
C PRO A 64 15.20 -23.18 13.90
N GLU A 65 14.22 -24.07 13.98
CA GLU A 65 13.29 -24.32 12.88
C GLU A 65 12.54 -23.03 12.51
N GLY A 66 12.35 -22.80 11.21
CA GLY A 66 11.76 -21.56 10.67
C GLY A 66 12.72 -20.35 10.60
N SER A 67 13.94 -20.43 11.15
CA SER A 67 14.91 -19.33 11.00
C SER A 67 15.49 -19.25 9.58
N ILE A 68 15.83 -18.05 9.11
CA ILE A 68 16.52 -17.89 7.81
C ILE A 68 17.84 -18.66 7.75
N GLN A 69 18.53 -18.81 8.89
CA GLN A 69 19.73 -19.63 8.98
C GLN A 69 19.42 -21.11 8.74
N ARG A 70 18.32 -21.62 9.30
CA ARG A 70 17.89 -23.00 9.06
C ARG A 70 17.54 -23.23 7.60
N VAL A 71 16.81 -22.31 6.99
CA VAL A 71 16.40 -22.43 5.58
C VAL A 71 17.58 -22.26 4.63
N THR A 72 18.47 -21.30 4.90
CA THR A 72 19.75 -21.15 4.20
C THR A 72 20.60 -22.41 4.34
N GLN A 73 20.66 -22.99 5.55
CA GLN A 73 21.41 -24.22 5.80
C GLN A 73 20.85 -25.37 4.98
N GLN A 74 19.54 -25.61 5.00
CA GLN A 74 18.89 -26.66 4.21
C GLN A 74 19.23 -26.51 2.73
N ARG A 75 19.15 -25.29 2.20
CA ARG A 75 19.48 -25.01 0.81
C ARG A 75 20.94 -25.28 0.47
N ILE A 76 21.86 -24.87 1.34
CA ILE A 76 23.27 -25.19 1.13
C ILE A 76 23.44 -26.71 1.18
N LEU A 77 22.86 -27.40 2.16
CA LEU A 77 22.95 -28.85 2.28
C LEU A 77 22.39 -29.60 1.06
N ALA A 78 21.36 -29.06 0.40
CA ALA A 78 20.78 -29.62 -0.82
C ALA A 78 21.71 -29.54 -2.05
N ARG A 79 22.66 -28.59 -2.07
CA ARG A 79 23.63 -28.48 -3.17
C ARG A 79 24.61 -29.66 -3.20
N ASN A 80 25.16 -29.94 -4.39
CA ASN A 80 26.25 -30.91 -4.54
C ASN A 80 27.50 -30.50 -3.74
N ALA A 81 28.35 -31.48 -3.38
CA ALA A 81 29.49 -31.24 -2.50
C ALA A 81 30.45 -30.13 -2.98
N PRO A 82 30.81 -30.04 -4.29
CA PRO A 82 31.62 -28.93 -4.81
C PRO A 82 30.97 -27.56 -4.60
N SER A 83 29.68 -27.41 -4.92
CA SER A 83 28.96 -26.14 -4.79
C SER A 83 28.79 -25.71 -3.33
N ARG A 84 28.58 -26.68 -2.41
CA ARG A 84 28.58 -26.44 -0.97
C ARG A 84 29.91 -25.90 -0.48
N GLU A 85 30.99 -26.55 -0.90
CA GLU A 85 32.33 -26.14 -0.51
C GLU A 85 32.70 -24.77 -1.07
N ALA A 86 32.31 -24.48 -2.32
CA ALA A 86 32.51 -23.16 -2.92
C ALA A 86 31.77 -22.05 -2.13
N ALA A 87 30.50 -22.28 -1.79
CA ALA A 87 29.73 -21.34 -0.97
C ALA A 87 30.36 -21.15 0.42
N ARG A 88 30.83 -22.24 1.04
CA ARG A 88 31.51 -22.21 2.34
C ARG A 88 32.81 -21.43 2.31
N VAL A 89 33.68 -21.70 1.34
CA VAL A 89 34.97 -21.01 1.17
C VAL A 89 34.74 -19.53 0.93
N LYS A 90 33.76 -19.17 0.09
CA LYS A 90 33.44 -17.77 -0.21
C LYS A 90 32.88 -17.04 1.01
N ALA A 91 31.95 -17.65 1.74
CA ALA A 91 31.43 -17.09 2.97
C ALA A 91 32.52 -16.94 4.05
N GLN A 92 33.38 -17.94 4.22
CA GLN A 92 34.52 -17.86 5.13
C GLN A 92 35.48 -16.73 4.72
N ALA A 93 35.76 -16.58 3.42
CA ALA A 93 36.57 -15.50 2.91
C ALA A 93 35.96 -14.10 3.16
N LEU A 94 34.65 -13.97 3.39
CA LEU A 94 34.05 -12.71 3.85
C LEU A 94 34.42 -12.42 5.31
N PHE A 95 34.42 -13.43 6.18
CA PHE A 95 34.78 -13.28 7.60
C PHE A 95 36.29 -13.20 7.86
N ASP A 96 37.13 -13.71 6.95
CA ASP A 96 38.59 -13.66 7.08
C ASP A 96 39.17 -12.30 6.63
N ARG A 97 38.36 -11.45 5.97
CA ARG A 97 38.78 -10.10 5.57
C ARG A 97 39.08 -9.23 6.78
N PRO A 98 39.94 -8.20 6.66
CA PRO A 98 40.08 -7.16 7.68
C PRO A 98 38.71 -6.55 8.03
N GLU A 99 38.48 -6.20 9.30
CA GLU A 99 37.20 -5.68 9.78
C GLU A 99 36.70 -4.49 8.95
N ALA A 100 37.60 -3.62 8.47
CA ALA A 100 37.26 -2.50 7.61
C ALA A 100 36.60 -2.93 6.28
N GLN A 101 37.01 -4.05 5.70
CA GLN A 101 36.40 -4.63 4.50
C GLN A 101 35.13 -5.41 4.84
N GLN A 102 35.08 -6.07 6.00
CA GLN A 102 33.83 -6.67 6.49
C GLN A 102 32.73 -5.63 6.67
N ARG A 103 33.06 -4.42 7.16
CA ARG A 103 32.10 -3.31 7.31
C ARG A 103 31.47 -2.87 5.99
N GLN A 104 32.14 -3.08 4.86
CA GLN A 104 31.57 -2.77 3.54
C GLN A 104 30.48 -3.79 3.14
N VAL A 105 30.52 -5.00 3.69
CA VAL A 105 29.61 -6.10 3.33
C VAL A 105 28.51 -6.28 4.38
N PHE A 106 28.88 -6.22 5.66
CA PHE A 106 28.04 -6.51 6.82
C PHE A 106 27.70 -5.27 7.65
N GLY A 107 28.09 -4.07 7.21
CA GLY A 107 27.83 -2.84 7.96
C GLY A 107 28.31 -2.94 9.41
N ARG A 108 27.42 -2.67 10.36
CA ARG A 108 27.70 -2.75 11.81
C ARG A 108 27.86 -4.17 12.35
N PHE A 109 27.52 -5.20 11.56
CA PHE A 109 27.69 -6.60 11.94
C PHE A 109 29.07 -7.15 11.59
N ALA A 110 29.97 -6.32 11.05
CA ALA A 110 31.38 -6.67 10.88
C ALA A 110 32.05 -7.02 12.22
N GLY A 111 32.89 -8.04 12.21
CA GLY A 111 33.57 -8.53 13.42
C GLY A 111 32.66 -9.27 14.41
N VAL A 112 31.35 -9.36 14.16
CA VAL A 112 30.47 -10.24 14.94
C VAL A 112 30.81 -11.69 14.58
N ASP A 113 31.18 -12.48 15.59
CA ASP A 113 31.51 -13.89 15.43
C ASP A 113 30.35 -14.62 14.71
N PRO A 114 30.59 -15.28 13.56
CA PRO A 114 29.56 -16.04 12.86
C PRO A 114 28.91 -17.13 13.73
N ASN A 115 29.58 -17.58 14.81
CA ASN A 115 29.01 -18.53 15.76
C ASN A 115 28.15 -17.86 16.84
N ALA A 116 28.33 -16.58 17.12
CA ALA A 116 27.53 -15.84 18.11
C ALA A 116 26.09 -15.61 17.62
N ALA A 117 25.86 -15.63 16.29
CA ALA A 117 24.53 -15.57 15.69
C ALA A 117 23.62 -16.74 16.11
N ARG A 118 24.18 -17.85 16.59
CA ARG A 118 23.44 -19.07 17.02
C ARG A 118 22.63 -18.89 18.30
N VAL A 119 22.89 -17.84 19.09
CA VAL A 119 22.34 -17.66 20.45
C VAL A 119 21.37 -16.47 20.54
N ARG A 120 21.20 -15.68 19.47
CA ARG A 120 20.24 -14.56 19.48
C ARG A 120 18.80 -15.10 19.36
N SER A 121 18.23 -15.47 20.50
CA SER A 121 16.81 -15.71 20.67
C SER A 121 16.05 -14.40 20.45
N ASP A 122 15.09 -14.39 19.51
CA ASP A 122 13.85 -13.59 19.32
C ASP A 122 13.82 -12.08 19.66
N ALA A 123 14.86 -11.50 20.24
CA ALA A 123 14.92 -10.14 20.70
C ALA A 123 15.43 -9.26 19.55
N VAL A 124 14.57 -8.33 19.14
CA VAL A 124 14.92 -7.26 18.21
C VAL A 124 16.12 -6.50 18.76
N ASP A 125 17.18 -6.41 17.97
CA ASP A 125 18.42 -5.73 18.35
C ASP A 125 18.13 -4.26 18.78
N PRO A 126 18.65 -3.79 19.94
CA PRO A 126 18.32 -2.45 20.45
C PRO A 126 18.71 -1.30 19.53
N VAL A 127 19.79 -1.45 18.75
CA VAL A 127 20.22 -0.44 17.78
C VAL A 127 19.26 -0.42 16.59
N PHE A 128 18.83 -1.60 16.12
CA PHE A 128 17.79 -1.71 15.10
C PHE A 128 16.50 -1.03 15.57
N LYS A 129 16.03 -1.33 16.78
CA LYS A 129 14.85 -0.69 17.39
C LYS A 129 15.00 0.83 17.44
N ALA A 130 16.18 1.34 17.80
CA ALA A 130 16.46 2.77 17.83
C ALA A 130 16.47 3.41 16.42
N LYS A 131 17.00 2.72 15.40
CA LYS A 131 16.96 3.18 14.01
C LYS A 131 15.54 3.25 13.47
N VAL A 132 14.73 2.21 13.73
CA VAL A 132 13.32 2.22 13.35
C VAL A 132 12.58 3.36 14.05
N GLN A 133 12.79 3.54 15.37
CA GLN A 133 12.21 4.66 16.10
C GLN A 133 12.65 6.02 15.52
N LYS A 134 13.91 6.16 15.12
CA LYS A 134 14.43 7.38 14.50
C LYS A 134 13.77 7.66 13.15
N VAL A 135 13.59 6.65 12.30
CA VAL A 135 12.84 6.81 11.03
C VAL A 135 11.42 7.28 11.31
N LEU A 136 10.77 6.65 12.29
CA LEU A 136 9.42 7.02 12.71
C LEU A 136 9.36 8.45 13.26
N ASP A 137 10.34 8.87 14.07
CA ASP A 137 10.45 10.22 14.64
C ASP A 137 10.79 11.29 13.58
N GLU A 138 11.61 10.98 12.58
CA GLU A 138 11.95 11.89 11.48
C GLU A 138 10.78 12.09 10.51
N ASP A 139 9.90 11.10 10.40
CA ASP A 139 8.64 11.20 9.66
C ASP A 139 7.49 11.81 10.51
N GLN A 140 7.74 12.15 11.78
CA GLN A 140 6.77 12.78 12.72
C GLN A 140 6.70 14.33 12.81
N PRO A 141 7.50 15.19 12.12
CA PRO A 141 7.63 16.60 12.51
C PRO A 141 6.34 17.45 12.42
N VAL A 142 5.27 16.93 11.84
CA VAL A 142 3.96 17.60 11.78
C VAL A 142 3.13 17.43 13.07
N ASN A 143 3.49 16.51 13.98
CA ASN A 143 2.64 16.13 15.11
C ASN A 143 3.04 16.70 16.48
N SER A 144 4.15 17.43 16.63
CA SER A 144 4.63 17.81 17.98
C SER A 144 3.72 18.81 18.72
N GLU A 145 3.06 19.73 18.01
CA GLU A 145 2.14 20.71 18.60
C GLU A 145 0.75 20.09 18.89
N LEU A 146 0.27 19.21 18.01
CA LEU A 146 -0.97 18.46 18.21
C LEU A 146 -0.83 17.39 19.31
N ALA A 147 0.29 16.65 19.33
CA ALA A 147 0.60 15.69 20.39
C ALA A 147 0.75 16.37 21.77
N GLN A 148 1.21 17.64 21.83
CA GLN A 148 1.17 18.42 23.07
C GLN A 148 -0.25 18.82 23.49
N GLN A 149 -1.15 19.15 22.55
CA GLN A 149 -2.57 19.41 22.86
C GLN A 149 -3.33 18.14 23.30
N LEU A 150 -2.90 16.97 22.84
CA LEU A 150 -3.50 15.67 23.13
C LEU A 150 -2.91 14.95 24.34
N LYS A 151 -1.74 15.40 24.81
CA LYS A 151 -1.14 14.98 26.10
C LYS A 151 -1.88 15.55 27.31
N ALA A 152 -2.95 16.32 27.14
CA ALA A 152 -3.94 16.51 28.20
C ALA A 152 -4.47 15.12 28.61
N PRO A 153 -4.55 14.80 29.91
CA PRO A 153 -4.70 13.42 30.39
C PRO A 153 -6.03 12.80 29.92
N SER A 154 -5.98 12.01 28.85
CA SER A 154 -7.09 11.22 28.29
C SER A 154 -7.12 9.78 28.84
N ALA A 155 -6.57 9.54 30.04
CA ALA A 155 -6.67 8.24 30.67
C ALA A 155 -8.09 8.06 31.22
N ASN A 156 -8.87 7.19 30.57
CA ASN A 156 -10.22 6.70 30.97
C ASN A 156 -11.46 7.40 30.40
N LEU A 157 -11.38 8.14 29.29
CA LEU A 157 -12.62 8.53 28.62
C LEU A 157 -13.24 7.32 27.89
N PRO A 158 -14.54 7.02 28.11
CA PRO A 158 -15.22 5.96 27.38
C PRO A 158 -15.10 6.18 25.86
N LYS A 159 -14.75 5.13 25.10
CA LYS A 159 -14.78 5.20 23.64
C LYS A 159 -16.21 5.54 23.20
N PRO A 160 -16.41 6.55 22.34
CA PRO A 160 -17.74 6.89 21.90
C PRO A 160 -18.37 5.74 21.12
N ARG A 161 -19.59 5.37 21.52
CA ARG A 161 -20.41 4.36 20.83
C ARG A 161 -21.29 4.97 19.73
N THR A 162 -21.11 6.26 19.47
CA THR A 162 -21.77 7.00 18.39
C THR A 162 -20.77 7.28 17.27
N TYR A 163 -21.16 6.99 16.03
CA TYR A 163 -20.40 7.37 14.84
C TYR A 163 -21.25 8.21 13.88
N ALA A 164 -20.58 9.02 13.06
CA ALA A 164 -21.21 9.90 12.09
C ALA A 164 -20.28 10.11 10.90
N GLU A 165 -20.83 10.09 9.68
CA GLU A 165 -20.06 10.15 8.44
C GLU A 165 -20.83 10.94 7.37
N MET A 166 -20.13 11.68 6.49
CA MET A 166 -20.76 12.33 5.33
C MET A 166 -21.00 11.34 4.21
N ILE A 167 -22.21 11.34 3.63
CA ILE A 167 -22.53 10.60 2.41
C ILE A 167 -22.16 11.49 1.21
N LEU A 168 -21.11 11.12 0.50
CA LEU A 168 -20.71 11.79 -0.75
C LEU A 168 -21.50 11.27 -1.95
N SER A 169 -21.81 9.96 -1.96
CA SER A 169 -22.70 9.33 -2.93
C SER A 169 -23.40 8.14 -2.28
N LYS A 170 -24.73 8.11 -2.39
CA LYS A 170 -25.56 7.01 -1.87
C LYS A 170 -25.40 5.74 -2.71
N GLU A 171 -25.23 5.87 -4.03
CA GLU A 171 -25.02 4.71 -4.91
C GLU A 171 -23.67 4.03 -4.66
N LEU A 172 -22.65 4.80 -4.26
CA LEU A 172 -21.28 4.30 -4.10
C LEU A 172 -20.91 3.96 -2.66
N SER A 173 -21.82 4.18 -1.69
CA SER A 173 -21.51 4.04 -0.26
C SER A 173 -20.22 4.78 0.13
N GLN A 174 -19.98 5.94 -0.48
CA GLN A 174 -18.79 6.74 -0.21
C GLN A 174 -19.05 7.60 1.01
N TYR A 175 -18.33 7.28 2.09
CA TYR A 175 -18.38 7.98 3.35
C TYR A 175 -17.10 8.77 3.58
N ALA A 176 -17.20 9.97 4.12
CA ALA A 176 -16.05 10.79 4.46
C ALA A 176 -16.18 11.43 5.83
N MET A 177 -15.05 11.50 6.54
CA MET A 177 -14.87 12.29 7.76
C MET A 177 -14.29 13.67 7.48
N HIS A 178 -13.80 13.91 6.26
CA HIS A 178 -13.12 15.14 5.84
C HIS A 178 -13.64 15.60 4.48
N LEU A 179 -13.96 16.89 4.37
CA LEU A 179 -14.39 17.50 3.10
C LEU A 179 -13.80 18.90 2.98
N THR A 180 -13.05 19.15 1.91
CA THR A 180 -12.59 20.50 1.56
C THR A 180 -13.56 21.12 0.57
N ILE A 181 -14.02 22.34 0.85
CA ILE A 181 -14.97 23.07 0.02
C ILE A 181 -14.43 24.48 -0.25
N ASN A 182 -14.78 25.04 -1.40
CA ASN A 182 -14.48 26.42 -1.79
C ASN A 182 -15.76 27.28 -1.93
N GLU A 183 -16.93 26.65 -1.86
CA GLU A 183 -18.24 27.30 -1.76
C GLU A 183 -19.16 26.50 -0.81
N PRO A 184 -20.13 27.14 -0.14
CA PRO A 184 -21.06 26.43 0.73
C PRO A 184 -21.95 25.48 -0.08
N GLN A 185 -22.09 24.24 0.39
CA GLN A 185 -22.87 23.20 -0.29
C GLN A 185 -23.74 22.41 0.69
N LYS A 186 -24.75 21.71 0.17
CA LYS A 186 -25.54 20.76 0.95
C LYS A 186 -24.77 19.47 1.12
N ILE A 187 -24.55 19.07 2.36
CA ILE A 187 -23.95 17.77 2.69
C ILE A 187 -24.97 16.87 3.36
N ARG A 188 -24.94 15.58 3.06
CA ARG A 188 -25.77 14.58 3.74
C ARG A 188 -24.91 13.83 4.73
N ILE A 189 -25.41 13.62 5.95
CA ILE A 189 -24.70 12.96 7.03
C ILE A 189 -25.53 11.76 7.48
N ARG A 190 -24.88 10.60 7.59
CA ARG A 190 -25.40 9.40 8.24
C ARG A 190 -24.80 9.30 9.63
N TRP A 191 -25.58 8.86 10.60
CA TRP A 191 -25.07 8.59 11.95
C TRP A 191 -25.77 7.38 12.56
N ASN A 192 -25.14 6.80 13.58
CA ASN A 192 -25.71 5.71 14.37
C ASN A 192 -25.07 5.69 15.77
N THR A 193 -25.75 5.08 16.75
CA THR A 193 -25.31 4.97 18.14
C THR A 193 -25.70 3.64 18.76
N GLU A 194 -24.84 3.11 19.63
CA GLU A 194 -25.13 1.92 20.47
C GLU A 194 -25.46 2.29 21.92
N GLU A 195 -25.62 3.59 22.22
CA GLU A 195 -26.07 4.03 23.55
C GLU A 195 -27.54 3.63 23.77
N GLU A 196 -27.79 2.71 24.71
CA GLU A 196 -29.11 2.10 24.95
C GLU A 196 -30.20 3.13 25.33
N ASP A 197 -29.81 4.20 26.04
CA ASP A 197 -30.72 5.25 26.48
C ASP A 197 -30.93 6.35 25.42
N ALA A 198 -30.27 6.25 24.26
CA ALA A 198 -30.43 7.22 23.20
C ALA A 198 -31.80 7.08 22.52
N SER A 199 -32.46 8.22 22.34
CA SER A 199 -33.77 8.31 21.68
C SER A 199 -33.75 9.19 20.44
N TYR A 200 -32.85 10.18 20.41
CA TYR A 200 -32.57 11.03 19.27
C TYR A 200 -31.11 11.50 19.32
N ALA A 201 -30.64 12.21 18.30
CA ALA A 201 -29.37 12.89 18.37
C ALA A 201 -29.45 14.35 17.93
N VAL A 202 -28.50 15.13 18.40
CA VAL A 202 -28.31 16.54 18.04
C VAL A 202 -26.97 16.66 17.34
N TRP A 203 -26.94 17.34 16.20
CA TRP A 203 -25.69 17.74 15.56
C TRP A 203 -25.28 19.12 16.05
N THR A 204 -23.97 19.33 16.17
CA THR A 204 -23.35 20.63 16.47
C THR A 204 -22.22 20.88 15.50
N ILE A 205 -22.03 22.12 15.06
CA ILE A 205 -20.87 22.53 14.25
C ILE A 205 -20.08 23.58 15.00
N GLN A 206 -18.75 23.47 15.03
CA GLN A 206 -17.87 24.42 15.68
C GLN A 206 -16.69 24.77 14.76
N GLY A 207 -16.46 26.06 14.51
CA GLY A 207 -15.28 26.52 13.77
C GLY A 207 -13.99 26.41 14.58
N SER A 208 -12.86 26.24 13.91
CA SER A 208 -11.52 26.30 14.49
C SER A 208 -11.21 27.69 15.08
N VAL A 209 -10.19 27.76 15.94
CA VAL A 209 -9.70 29.04 16.46
C VAL A 209 -9.31 29.95 15.29
N GLY A 210 -9.88 31.15 15.23
CA GLY A 210 -9.68 32.11 14.12
C GLY A 210 -10.78 32.12 13.05
N ALA A 211 -11.78 31.23 13.11
CA ALA A 211 -12.94 31.30 12.23
C ALA A 211 -13.72 32.63 12.45
N PRO A 212 -14.13 33.34 11.38
CA PRO A 212 -14.81 34.64 11.48
C PRO A 212 -16.19 34.58 12.16
N ALA A 213 -16.73 33.37 12.34
CA ALA A 213 -17.87 33.12 13.20
C ALA A 213 -17.69 31.77 13.93
N PRO A 214 -17.34 31.75 15.23
CA PRO A 214 -17.44 30.55 16.06
C PRO A 214 -18.90 30.28 16.43
N LYS A 215 -19.86 30.56 15.53
CA LYS A 215 -21.27 30.29 15.79
C LYS A 215 -21.45 28.79 15.83
N ILE A 216 -21.72 28.29 17.03
CA ILE A 216 -22.18 26.93 17.22
C ILE A 216 -23.58 26.85 16.61
N ALA A 217 -23.70 26.33 15.39
CA ALA A 217 -25.00 25.92 14.89
C ALA A 217 -25.32 24.54 15.45
N LYS A 218 -26.61 24.30 15.74
CA LYS A 218 -27.10 23.03 16.27
C LYS A 218 -28.44 22.70 15.65
N GLY A 219 -28.71 21.41 15.49
CA GLY A 219 -30.00 20.94 14.99
C GLY A 219 -30.24 19.48 15.33
N ASN A 220 -31.44 19.00 15.01
CA ASN A 220 -31.81 17.60 15.23
C ASN A 220 -31.23 16.73 14.12
N ALA A 221 -30.60 15.61 14.49
CA ALA A 221 -30.03 14.63 13.57
C ALA A 221 -30.99 13.45 13.29
N GLY A 222 -32.14 13.39 13.97
CA GLY A 222 -33.15 12.34 13.86
C GLY A 222 -33.23 11.45 15.10
N SER A 223 -34.07 10.43 15.03
CA SER A 223 -34.26 9.44 16.10
C SER A 223 -33.10 8.43 16.14
N ALA A 224 -32.79 7.93 17.33
CA ALA A 224 -31.88 6.81 17.53
C ALA A 224 -32.54 5.47 17.11
N PRO A 225 -31.78 4.40 16.79
CA PRO A 225 -30.32 4.28 16.93
C PRO A 225 -29.53 5.04 15.86
N GLY A 226 -30.13 5.40 14.72
CA GLY A 226 -29.42 6.15 13.69
C GLY A 226 -30.34 6.75 12.64
N GLY A 227 -29.77 7.60 11.80
CA GLY A 227 -30.53 8.30 10.76
C GLY A 227 -29.65 9.00 9.73
N GLU A 228 -30.31 9.64 8.78
CA GLU A 228 -29.70 10.54 7.81
C GLU A 228 -30.31 11.93 7.95
N PHE A 229 -29.48 12.97 7.85
CA PHE A 229 -29.95 14.35 7.74
C PHE A 229 -29.11 15.11 6.71
N THR A 230 -29.67 16.22 6.20
CA THR A 230 -28.96 17.12 5.28
C THR A 230 -28.65 18.42 5.99
N LEU A 231 -27.40 18.87 5.90
CA LEU A 231 -26.93 20.14 6.40
C LEU A 231 -26.69 21.07 5.22
N ASP A 232 -27.39 22.20 5.17
CA ASP A 232 -27.09 23.26 4.20
C ASP A 232 -26.00 24.16 4.76
N LEU A 233 -24.77 24.03 4.25
CA LEU A 233 -23.66 24.82 4.75
C LEU A 233 -23.80 26.31 4.39
N ALA A 234 -24.66 26.67 3.42
CA ALA A 234 -24.92 28.07 3.09
C ALA A 234 -25.63 28.81 4.23
N ASP A 235 -26.34 28.11 5.11
CA ASP A 235 -27.00 28.68 6.29
C ASP A 235 -26.02 28.96 7.44
N ILE A 236 -24.81 28.40 7.37
CA ILE A 236 -23.86 28.34 8.49
C ILE A 236 -22.56 29.06 8.15
N LEU A 237 -22.05 28.86 6.94
CA LEU A 237 -20.77 29.37 6.46
C LEU A 237 -20.94 30.72 5.77
N PRO A 238 -19.91 31.60 5.77
CA PRO A 238 -19.96 32.80 4.96
C PRO A 238 -20.10 32.45 3.46
N PRO A 239 -20.71 33.31 2.63
CA PRO A 239 -20.92 33.02 1.20
C PRO A 239 -19.63 32.82 0.40
N ALA A 240 -18.52 33.40 0.88
CA ALA A 240 -17.20 33.28 0.27
C ALA A 240 -16.19 32.77 1.32
N PRO A 241 -15.22 31.93 0.89
CA PRO A 241 -14.23 31.39 1.81
C PRO A 241 -13.34 32.52 2.37
N PRO A 242 -12.91 32.40 3.63
CA PRO A 242 -11.92 33.30 4.21
C PRO A 242 -10.58 33.22 3.45
N ASP A 243 -9.76 34.27 3.56
CA ASP A 243 -8.44 34.30 2.90
C ASP A 243 -7.48 33.26 3.46
N ASN A 244 -7.64 32.87 4.73
CA ASN A 244 -6.96 31.74 5.34
C ASN A 244 -7.93 30.56 5.43
N SER A 245 -7.43 29.34 5.23
CA SER A 245 -8.20 28.11 5.40
C SER A 245 -8.76 28.00 6.82
N VAL A 246 -10.05 27.65 6.95
CA VAL A 246 -10.73 27.49 8.24
C VAL A 246 -11.40 26.12 8.30
N SER A 247 -11.24 25.40 9.41
CA SER A 247 -11.90 24.11 9.63
C SER A 247 -13.15 24.26 10.49
N TYR A 248 -14.19 23.49 10.17
CA TYR A 248 -15.42 23.36 10.95
C TYR A 248 -15.62 21.91 11.34
N PHE A 249 -15.94 21.66 12.59
CA PHE A 249 -16.07 20.32 13.17
C PHE A 249 -17.54 20.04 13.47
N ILE A 250 -18.12 19.04 12.82
CA ILE A 250 -19.50 18.59 13.03
C ILE A 250 -19.46 17.36 13.94
N ARG A 251 -20.19 17.41 15.06
CA ARG A 251 -20.32 16.29 16.01
C ARG A 251 -21.78 15.92 16.21
N ILE A 252 -22.04 14.62 16.36
CA ILE A 252 -23.36 14.08 16.67
C ILE A 252 -23.38 13.61 18.12
N GLN A 253 -24.29 14.15 18.91
CA GLN A 253 -24.45 13.84 20.32
C GLN A 253 -25.76 13.04 20.52
N PRO A 254 -25.71 11.76 20.92
CA PRO A 254 -26.93 11.03 21.28
C PRO A 254 -27.53 11.62 22.56
N MET A 255 -28.87 11.66 22.61
CA MET A 255 -29.65 12.30 23.67
C MET A 255 -30.75 11.37 24.18
N THR A 256 -31.02 11.42 25.48
CA THR A 256 -32.15 10.71 26.11
C THR A 256 -33.47 11.44 25.89
N SER A 257 -34.59 10.72 25.86
CA SER A 257 -35.92 11.34 25.78
C SER A 257 -36.42 11.63 27.20
N GLY A 258 -36.79 12.88 27.49
CA GLY A 258 -37.22 13.27 28.83
C GLY A 258 -37.23 14.77 29.06
N ARG A 259 -37.56 15.18 30.29
CA ARG A 259 -37.53 16.60 30.71
C ARG A 259 -36.11 17.17 30.79
N SER A 260 -35.15 16.29 31.06
CA SER A 260 -33.73 16.57 31.06
C SER A 260 -33.21 16.03 29.74
N SER A 261 -33.04 16.89 28.73
CA SER A 261 -32.43 16.50 27.47
C SER A 261 -30.93 16.28 27.69
N ASP A 262 -30.60 15.20 28.41
CA ASP A 262 -29.23 14.86 28.78
C ASP A 262 -28.56 14.03 27.68
N PRO A 263 -27.23 14.17 27.51
CA PRO A 263 -26.45 13.28 26.67
C PRO A 263 -26.59 11.81 27.11
N ALA A 264 -26.97 10.93 26.19
CA ALA A 264 -27.03 9.49 26.46
C ALA A 264 -25.64 8.82 26.46
N GLY A 265 -24.63 9.50 25.92
CA GLY A 265 -23.24 9.05 25.83
C GLY A 265 -22.33 10.20 25.40
N PRO A 266 -21.05 9.97 25.09
CA PRO A 266 -20.18 10.97 24.47
C PRO A 266 -20.58 11.26 23.01
N ALA A 267 -20.25 12.46 22.52
CA ALA A 267 -20.44 12.80 21.11
C ALA A 267 -19.57 11.95 20.18
N SER A 268 -19.98 11.84 18.92
CA SER A 268 -19.21 11.25 17.84
C SER A 268 -17.84 11.91 17.68
N LEU A 269 -16.93 11.20 17.01
CA LEU A 269 -15.77 11.83 16.40
C LEU A 269 -16.22 12.94 15.42
N PRO A 270 -15.45 14.04 15.30
CA PRO A 270 -15.86 15.16 14.47
C PRO A 270 -15.68 14.85 12.98
N ILE A 271 -16.71 15.14 12.19
CA ILE A 271 -16.58 15.33 10.74
C ILE A 271 -15.97 16.71 10.53
N THR A 272 -14.92 16.83 9.72
CA THR A 272 -14.20 18.09 9.48
C THR A 272 -14.51 18.63 8.09
N ILE A 273 -14.97 19.87 8.02
CA ILE A 273 -15.13 20.63 6.78
C ILE A 273 -14.04 21.69 6.73
N THR A 274 -13.16 21.63 5.73
CA THR A 274 -12.16 22.68 5.49
C THR A 274 -12.71 23.65 4.46
N TYR A 275 -12.84 24.92 4.82
CA TYR A 275 -13.35 25.97 3.94
C TYR A 275 -12.22 26.91 3.53
N GLU A 276 -11.85 26.88 2.25
CA GLU A 276 -10.68 27.61 1.76
C GLU A 276 -10.86 28.19 0.36
N LYS A 277 -10.11 29.26 0.11
CA LYS A 277 -10.09 29.95 -1.17
C LYS A 277 -9.19 29.16 -2.13
N SER A 278 -9.81 28.32 -2.96
CA SER A 278 -9.08 27.59 -3.98
C SER A 278 -9.14 28.30 -5.33
N THR A 279 -7.99 28.48 -5.98
CA THR A 279 -7.92 28.83 -7.42
C THR A 279 -8.35 27.66 -8.30
N TYR A 280 -8.37 26.45 -7.75
CA TYR A 280 -8.97 25.30 -8.37
C TYR A 280 -10.48 25.38 -8.13
N VAL A 281 -11.24 25.57 -9.20
CA VAL A 281 -12.69 25.37 -9.16
C VAL A 281 -12.89 23.88 -8.92
N GLN A 282 -13.03 23.48 -7.66
CA GLN A 282 -13.64 22.20 -7.34
C GLN A 282 -14.95 22.19 -8.14
N PRO A 283 -15.15 21.24 -9.07
CA PRO A 283 -16.43 21.15 -9.73
C PRO A 283 -17.45 21.03 -8.59
N ALA A 284 -18.52 21.85 -8.63
CA ALA A 284 -19.66 21.64 -7.77
C ALA A 284 -19.92 20.12 -7.72
N ILE A 285 -20.20 19.56 -6.54
CA ILE A 285 -20.59 18.15 -6.42
C ILE A 285 -21.91 17.99 -7.16
N LYS A 286 -21.79 17.93 -8.48
CA LYS A 286 -22.83 17.51 -9.37
C LYS A 286 -22.85 16.01 -9.16
N ILE A 287 -23.96 15.55 -8.64
CA ILE A 287 -24.41 14.18 -8.84
C ILE A 287 -24.75 14.06 -10.33
N GLU A 288 -23.75 14.22 -11.19
CA GLU A 288 -23.82 13.94 -12.61
C GLU A 288 -23.38 12.49 -12.78
N ASP A 289 -24.04 11.79 -13.71
CA ASP A 289 -23.89 10.37 -14.03
C ASP A 289 -22.41 9.98 -14.26
N ASN A 290 -21.70 9.75 -13.16
CA ASN A 290 -20.27 9.50 -13.14
C ASN A 290 -20.04 8.12 -13.75
N LEU A 291 -19.03 7.98 -14.61
CA LEU A 291 -18.51 6.68 -15.06
C LEU A 291 -18.09 5.77 -13.88
N GLY A 292 -18.16 6.26 -12.64
CA GLY A 292 -17.97 5.57 -11.38
C GLY A 292 -16.51 5.50 -10.99
N HIS A 293 -16.24 4.76 -9.92
CA HIS A 293 -14.89 4.42 -9.51
C HIS A 293 -14.65 2.94 -9.79
N TYR A 294 -13.42 2.61 -10.13
CA TYR A 294 -12.97 1.23 -10.07
C TYR A 294 -12.85 0.82 -8.59
N GLN A 295 -13.28 -0.40 -8.28
CA GLN A 295 -13.41 -0.91 -6.90
C GLN A 295 -12.39 -1.98 -6.55
N ALA A 296 -11.80 -2.62 -7.56
CA ALA A 296 -10.75 -3.60 -7.38
C ALA A 296 -9.69 -3.43 -8.47
N LEU A 297 -8.50 -3.89 -8.15
CA LEU A 297 -7.38 -3.97 -9.05
C LEU A 297 -6.82 -5.39 -8.96
N SER A 298 -6.73 -6.03 -10.11
CA SER A 298 -6.19 -7.38 -10.20
C SER A 298 -4.94 -7.35 -11.05
N PHE A 299 -3.91 -8.05 -10.62
CA PHE A 299 -2.72 -8.32 -11.39
C PHE A 299 -2.78 -9.74 -11.94
N TYR A 300 -2.39 -9.88 -13.20
CA TYR A 300 -2.49 -11.13 -13.93
C TYR A 300 -1.15 -11.49 -14.54
N VAL A 301 -0.87 -12.79 -14.50
CA VAL A 301 0.12 -13.44 -15.34
C VAL A 301 -0.65 -14.05 -16.50
N ASP A 302 -0.50 -13.47 -17.70
CA ASP A 302 -1.25 -13.87 -18.90
C ASP A 302 -0.70 -15.16 -19.49
N LYS A 303 0.62 -15.19 -19.68
CA LYS A 303 1.33 -16.33 -20.23
C LYS A 303 2.77 -16.36 -19.72
N ILE A 304 3.33 -17.55 -19.61
CA ILE A 304 4.74 -17.81 -19.37
C ILE A 304 5.24 -18.60 -20.58
N LYS A 305 6.39 -18.26 -21.13
CA LYS A 305 6.98 -18.93 -22.29
C LYS A 305 8.41 -19.33 -21.98
N CYS A 306 8.77 -20.58 -22.22
CA CYS A 306 10.15 -21.04 -22.21
C CYS A 306 10.82 -20.65 -23.53
N LEU A 307 11.86 -19.83 -23.47
CA LEU A 307 12.67 -19.42 -24.62
C LEU A 307 13.91 -20.28 -24.80
N ASP A 308 14.51 -20.71 -23.68
CA ASP A 308 15.65 -21.62 -23.62
C ASP A 308 15.48 -22.49 -22.38
N GLU A 309 15.68 -23.79 -22.53
CA GLU A 309 15.67 -24.75 -21.42
C GLU A 309 17.06 -24.80 -20.77
N THR A 310 17.15 -25.36 -19.56
CA THR A 310 18.45 -25.68 -18.99
C THR A 310 19.11 -26.78 -19.81
N ASN A 311 20.45 -26.77 -19.95
CA ASN A 311 21.15 -27.78 -20.77
C ASN A 311 21.24 -29.18 -20.08
N GLU A 312 20.41 -29.47 -19.08
CA GLU A 312 20.44 -30.74 -18.35
C GLU A 312 19.68 -31.83 -19.12
N ALA A 313 20.43 -32.60 -19.90
CA ALA A 313 19.95 -33.47 -20.97
C ALA A 313 19.07 -34.69 -20.58
N ALA A 314 18.37 -34.70 -19.44
CA ALA A 314 17.53 -35.86 -19.06
C ALA A 314 16.40 -35.65 -18.05
N ASP A 315 16.30 -34.53 -17.33
CA ASP A 315 15.25 -34.34 -16.32
C ASP A 315 14.33 -33.18 -16.71
N SER A 316 13.03 -33.35 -16.45
CA SER A 316 12.00 -32.36 -16.75
C SER A 316 12.12 -31.15 -15.81
N ASP A 317 12.22 -29.95 -16.37
CA ASP A 317 12.37 -28.72 -15.58
C ASP A 317 11.03 -28.33 -14.93
N HIS A 318 10.94 -28.50 -13.61
CA HIS A 318 9.80 -28.02 -12.84
C HIS A 318 9.99 -26.53 -12.53
N ILE A 319 9.28 -25.65 -13.22
CA ILE A 319 9.43 -24.20 -13.00
C ILE A 319 8.48 -23.73 -11.92
N LEU A 320 9.03 -23.22 -10.82
CA LEU A 320 8.29 -22.51 -9.80
C LEU A 320 8.21 -21.03 -10.15
N PHE A 321 7.05 -20.45 -9.87
CA PHE A 321 6.87 -19.02 -9.95
C PHE A 321 6.12 -18.53 -8.73
N ASP A 322 6.57 -17.39 -8.23
CA ASP A 322 6.12 -16.81 -6.99
C ASP A 322 6.20 -15.29 -7.07
N GLY A 323 5.68 -14.60 -6.07
CA GLY A 323 5.76 -13.15 -6.03
C GLY A 323 5.21 -12.60 -4.74
N PHE A 324 5.41 -11.32 -4.54
CA PHE A 324 4.65 -10.54 -3.58
C PHE A 324 4.29 -9.21 -4.19
N TYR A 325 3.23 -8.60 -3.68
CA TYR A 325 2.90 -7.23 -4.00
C TYR A 325 2.89 -6.37 -2.76
N THR A 326 3.27 -5.12 -2.97
CA THR A 326 3.21 -4.05 -1.98
C THR A 326 2.03 -3.15 -2.32
N LEU A 327 1.09 -3.07 -1.39
CA LEU A 327 -0.08 -2.20 -1.43
C LEU A 327 0.35 -0.73 -1.21
N ALA A 328 -0.57 0.19 -1.50
CA ALA A 328 -0.34 1.62 -1.32
C ALA A 328 -0.07 2.02 0.15
N ASP A 329 -0.50 1.19 1.10
CA ASP A 329 -0.27 1.34 2.54
C ASP A 329 1.00 0.64 3.04
N GLY A 330 1.81 0.10 2.14
CA GLY A 330 3.01 -0.65 2.49
C GLY A 330 2.74 -2.08 2.92
N GLY A 331 1.46 -2.50 3.00
CA GLY A 331 1.11 -3.89 3.22
C GLY A 331 1.73 -4.78 2.15
N VAL A 332 2.35 -5.87 2.55
CA VAL A 332 2.95 -6.85 1.64
C VAL A 332 2.11 -8.10 1.68
N GLU A 333 1.62 -8.53 0.53
CA GLU A 333 0.87 -9.78 0.39
C GLU A 333 1.62 -10.70 -0.59
N HIS A 334 1.65 -11.98 -0.23
CA HIS A 334 2.29 -13.01 -1.02
C HIS A 334 1.32 -13.53 -2.09
N PHE A 335 1.83 -13.68 -3.32
CA PHE A 335 1.05 -14.17 -4.46
C PHE A 335 0.82 -15.70 -4.38
N GLY A 336 1.62 -16.38 -3.55
CA GLY A 336 1.65 -17.82 -3.35
C GLY A 336 2.60 -18.50 -4.33
N LEU A 337 3.32 -19.51 -3.87
CA LEU A 337 4.13 -20.36 -4.74
C LEU A 337 3.24 -21.23 -5.64
N TRP A 338 3.60 -21.39 -6.91
CA TRP A 338 3.01 -22.41 -7.78
C TRP A 338 4.04 -23.09 -8.67
N THR A 339 3.64 -24.14 -9.36
CA THR A 339 4.39 -24.75 -10.46
C THR A 339 3.76 -24.33 -11.78
N VAL A 340 4.56 -23.80 -12.70
CA VAL A 340 4.14 -23.37 -14.04
C VAL A 340 3.87 -24.60 -14.91
N SER A 341 4.87 -25.47 -15.05
CA SER A 341 4.73 -26.80 -15.62
C SER A 341 5.73 -27.74 -14.93
N ASP A 342 5.41 -29.04 -14.93
CA ASP A 342 6.31 -30.10 -14.45
C ASP A 342 7.33 -30.52 -15.53
N ASP A 343 7.13 -30.10 -16.78
CA ASP A 343 7.96 -30.41 -17.96
C ASP A 343 8.07 -29.22 -18.92
N PHE A 344 8.60 -28.07 -18.46
CA PHE A 344 8.55 -26.83 -19.26
C PHE A 344 9.66 -26.71 -20.31
N ASP A 345 9.48 -27.36 -21.45
CA ASP A 345 10.48 -27.48 -22.53
C ASP A 345 10.62 -26.19 -23.36
N LYS A 346 11.75 -26.06 -24.06
CA LYS A 346 12.03 -24.92 -24.94
C LYS A 346 10.93 -24.71 -25.99
N GLY A 347 10.32 -23.53 -25.96
CA GLY A 347 9.29 -23.09 -26.90
C GLY A 347 7.87 -23.28 -26.39
N GLU A 348 7.70 -23.98 -25.27
CA GLU A 348 6.40 -24.15 -24.62
C GLU A 348 5.89 -22.86 -24.01
N VAL A 349 4.57 -22.80 -23.88
CA VAL A 349 3.83 -21.65 -23.37
C VAL A 349 2.76 -22.18 -22.42
N GLU A 350 2.66 -21.57 -21.24
CA GLU A 350 1.61 -21.83 -20.26
C GLU A 350 0.76 -20.56 -20.08
N PRO A 351 -0.58 -20.59 -20.28
CA PRO A 351 -1.33 -21.75 -20.74
C PRO A 351 -1.08 -21.94 -22.24
N ASP A 352 -1.15 -23.17 -22.71
CA ASP A 352 -1.02 -23.48 -24.15
C ASP A 352 -2.27 -23.03 -24.93
N ASP A 353 -3.45 -23.12 -24.30
CA ASP A 353 -4.71 -22.63 -24.84
C ASP A 353 -4.94 -21.13 -24.52
N PRO A 354 -5.04 -20.26 -25.54
CA PRO A 354 -5.36 -18.85 -25.33
C PRO A 354 -6.74 -18.59 -24.70
N ASP A 355 -7.65 -19.56 -24.69
CA ASP A 355 -8.95 -19.48 -24.03
C ASP A 355 -8.88 -19.83 -22.53
N ASP A 356 -7.83 -20.51 -22.07
CA ASP A 356 -7.57 -20.86 -20.65
C ASP A 356 -6.86 -19.74 -19.86
N ARG A 357 -6.76 -18.55 -20.45
CA ARG A 357 -6.17 -17.38 -19.79
C ARG A 357 -7.10 -16.77 -18.73
N PRO A 358 -6.55 -16.28 -17.61
CA PRO A 358 -5.13 -16.12 -17.28
C PRO A 358 -4.55 -17.30 -16.47
N VAL A 359 -3.24 -17.58 -16.60
CA VAL A 359 -2.55 -18.61 -15.79
C VAL A 359 -2.79 -18.35 -14.30
N ARG A 360 -2.59 -17.10 -13.84
CA ARG A 360 -2.98 -16.65 -12.48
C ARG A 360 -3.64 -15.32 -12.47
N GLN A 361 -4.34 -15.13 -11.36
CA GLN A 361 -4.85 -13.86 -10.91
C GLN A 361 -4.49 -13.65 -9.43
N GLY A 362 -3.83 -12.52 -9.13
CA GLY A 362 -3.86 -11.92 -7.80
C GLY A 362 -4.87 -10.79 -7.84
N THR A 363 -5.93 -10.87 -7.03
CA THR A 363 -6.93 -9.81 -6.95
C THR A 363 -6.78 -9.11 -5.62
N PHE A 364 -6.67 -7.79 -5.66
CA PHE A 364 -6.84 -6.98 -4.46
C PHE A 364 -7.96 -5.99 -4.67
N PHE A 365 -8.67 -5.74 -3.58
CA PHE A 365 -9.82 -4.85 -3.61
C PHE A 365 -9.37 -3.49 -3.07
N PHE A 366 -9.65 -2.41 -3.81
CA PHE A 366 -9.49 -1.05 -3.25
C PHE A 366 -10.42 -0.85 -2.05
N PHE A 367 -11.50 -1.64 -1.98
CA PHE A 367 -12.53 -1.59 -0.96
C PHE A 367 -12.87 -3.02 -0.53
N ASN A 368 -12.81 -3.32 0.76
CA ASN A 368 -13.02 -4.67 1.30
C ASN A 368 -14.29 -5.33 0.73
N THR A 369 -14.18 -6.53 0.17
CA THR A 369 -15.33 -7.33 -0.25
C THR A 369 -15.27 -8.71 0.39
N THR A 370 -15.94 -8.90 1.52
CA THR A 370 -16.26 -10.24 2.00
C THR A 370 -17.45 -10.84 1.25
N PRO A 371 -17.57 -12.19 1.19
CA PRO A 371 -18.71 -12.89 0.62
C PRO A 371 -20.04 -12.47 1.27
N ALA A 372 -21.12 -12.54 0.49
CA ALA A 372 -22.46 -12.13 0.89
C ALA A 372 -22.87 -12.70 2.26
N GLY A 373 -23.14 -11.81 3.23
CA GLY A 373 -23.78 -12.17 4.50
C GLY A 373 -23.13 -11.64 5.78
N VAL A 374 -21.92 -11.09 5.74
CA VAL A 374 -21.27 -10.51 6.94
C VAL A 374 -21.42 -8.99 6.92
N ASN A 375 -21.90 -8.42 8.03
CA ASN A 375 -22.19 -7.00 8.19
C ASN A 375 -20.94 -6.14 7.96
N LEU A 376 -20.90 -5.46 6.81
CA LEU A 376 -19.84 -4.57 6.29
C LEU A 376 -19.42 -3.44 7.26
N LEU A 377 -20.19 -3.18 8.31
CA LEU A 377 -19.93 -2.13 9.29
C LEU A 377 -18.93 -2.51 10.39
N SER A 378 -18.43 -3.75 10.41
CA SER A 378 -17.65 -4.30 11.53
C SER A 378 -16.21 -4.69 11.22
N GLN A 379 -15.74 -4.55 9.98
CA GLN A 379 -14.36 -4.91 9.62
C GLN A 379 -13.56 -3.73 9.07
N PRO A 380 -12.27 -3.59 9.44
CA PRO A 380 -11.39 -2.60 8.86
C PRO A 380 -11.17 -2.89 7.35
N PRO A 381 -11.08 -1.86 6.50
CA PRO A 381 -10.68 -2.03 5.10
C PRO A 381 -9.26 -2.60 4.98
N THR A 382 -9.00 -3.44 3.98
CA THR A 382 -7.66 -4.01 3.70
C THR A 382 -6.71 -3.01 3.04
N ASP A 383 -7.23 -1.93 2.43
CA ASP A 383 -6.46 -0.75 2.05
C ASP A 383 -7.21 0.45 2.64
N ASN A 384 -6.68 1.01 3.74
CA ASN A 384 -7.37 2.05 4.50
C ASN A 384 -7.72 3.22 3.56
N HIS A 385 -9.00 3.63 3.50
CA HIS A 385 -9.48 4.86 2.84
C HIS A 385 -8.73 6.15 3.26
N ARG A 386 -7.82 6.03 4.23
CA ARG A 386 -6.95 7.07 4.75
C ARG A 386 -5.79 7.43 3.82
N ILE A 387 -5.48 6.60 2.81
CA ILE A 387 -4.41 6.92 1.86
C ILE A 387 -4.98 7.77 0.71
N PRO A 388 -4.63 9.07 0.65
CA PRO A 388 -5.04 9.90 -0.48
C PRO A 388 -4.39 9.41 -1.76
N TRP A 389 -5.05 9.66 -2.89
CA TRP A 389 -4.47 9.47 -4.22
C TRP A 389 -3.42 10.57 -4.48
N PRO A 390 -2.35 10.32 -5.29
CA PRO A 390 -2.05 9.11 -6.07
C PRO A 390 -1.57 7.93 -5.22
N ARG A 391 -1.66 6.72 -5.77
CA ARG A 391 -1.24 5.48 -5.11
C ARG A 391 -0.30 4.68 -5.99
N THR A 392 0.71 4.06 -5.38
CA THR A 392 1.65 3.17 -6.06
C THR A 392 1.49 1.75 -5.53
N TYR A 393 1.40 0.80 -6.44
CA TYR A 393 1.41 -0.62 -6.15
C TYR A 393 2.66 -1.21 -6.80
N THR A 394 3.32 -2.13 -6.12
CA THR A 394 4.50 -2.81 -6.66
C THR A 394 4.24 -4.30 -6.69
N PHE A 395 4.55 -4.95 -7.80
CA PHE A 395 4.53 -6.40 -7.95
C PHE A 395 5.96 -6.86 -8.18
N ASN A 396 6.45 -7.72 -7.31
CA ASN A 396 7.76 -8.35 -7.45
C ASN A 396 7.51 -9.82 -7.76
N LEU A 397 8.03 -10.26 -8.90
CA LEU A 397 7.83 -11.61 -9.39
C LEU A 397 9.15 -12.36 -9.36
N PHE A 398 9.07 -13.63 -9.01
CA PHE A 398 10.19 -14.54 -8.87
C PHE A 398 9.90 -15.79 -9.68
N MET A 399 10.93 -16.31 -10.33
CA MET A 399 10.85 -17.57 -11.02
C MET A 399 12.12 -18.35 -10.80
N ALA A 400 11.98 -19.65 -10.55
CA ALA A 400 13.09 -20.53 -10.26
C ALA A 400 12.72 -21.98 -10.52
N GLU A 401 13.69 -22.81 -10.87
CA GLU A 401 13.49 -24.25 -10.94
C GLU A 401 13.29 -24.87 -9.55
N ARG A 402 12.48 -25.93 -9.51
CA ARG A 402 12.29 -26.78 -8.35
C ARG A 402 13.32 -27.90 -8.36
N ASP A 403 14.40 -27.69 -7.63
CA ASP A 403 15.31 -28.80 -7.32
C ASP A 403 14.66 -29.77 -6.31
N PRO A 404 14.88 -31.09 -6.45
CA PRO A 404 14.47 -32.08 -5.46
C PRO A 404 15.27 -31.91 -4.16
N GLY A 405 14.82 -31.01 -3.28
CA GLY A 405 15.49 -30.75 -1.98
C GLY A 405 15.00 -29.56 -1.15
N GLY A 406 13.93 -28.86 -1.55
CA GLY A 406 13.49 -27.60 -0.95
C GLY A 406 14.01 -26.42 -1.78
N GLY A 407 13.13 -25.89 -2.64
CA GLY A 407 13.50 -25.00 -3.74
C GLY A 407 13.69 -23.53 -3.36
N PHE A 408 13.91 -22.68 -4.36
CA PHE A 408 14.03 -21.23 -4.17
C PHE A 408 12.78 -20.59 -3.57
N GLY A 409 11.58 -21.11 -3.88
CA GLY A 409 10.31 -20.63 -3.31
C GLY A 409 10.26 -20.70 -1.78
N GLU A 410 10.56 -21.86 -1.19
CA GLU A 410 10.58 -22.04 0.27
C GLU A 410 11.62 -21.14 0.94
N PHE A 411 12.77 -20.93 0.28
CA PHE A 411 13.78 -19.98 0.74
C PHE A 411 13.26 -18.53 0.74
N MET A 412 12.57 -18.12 -0.32
CA MET A 412 12.02 -16.77 -0.44
C MET A 412 10.90 -16.53 0.57
N GLU A 413 10.01 -17.49 0.74
CA GLU A 413 8.95 -17.44 1.75
C GLU A 413 9.54 -17.24 3.15
N ALA A 414 10.61 -17.97 3.50
CA ALA A 414 11.29 -17.80 4.78
C ALA A 414 11.98 -16.44 4.95
N VAL A 415 12.61 -15.91 3.88
CA VAL A 415 13.22 -14.58 3.88
C VAL A 415 12.15 -13.50 4.11
N ILE A 416 11.03 -13.58 3.38
CA ILE A 416 9.91 -12.63 3.45
C ILE A 416 9.24 -12.73 4.82
N GLN A 417 8.91 -13.93 5.29
CA GLN A 417 8.26 -14.12 6.59
C GLN A 417 9.12 -13.58 7.73
N LYS A 418 10.43 -13.86 7.74
CA LYS A 418 11.32 -13.34 8.79
C LYS A 418 11.43 -11.81 8.76
N LEU A 419 11.37 -11.21 7.58
CA LEU A 419 11.34 -9.76 7.44
C LEU A 419 10.04 -9.17 8.00
N LEU A 420 8.90 -9.79 7.69
CA LEU A 420 7.59 -9.41 8.24
C LEU A 420 7.57 -9.58 9.77
N ASP A 421 8.02 -10.71 10.31
CA ASP A 421 8.04 -10.99 11.75
C ASP A 421 8.92 -9.99 12.54
N LYS A 422 10.02 -9.52 11.95
CA LYS A 422 10.88 -8.50 12.57
C LYS A 422 10.24 -7.11 12.60
N LEU A 423 9.42 -6.79 11.59
CA LEU A 423 8.79 -5.47 11.45
C LEU A 423 7.43 -5.42 12.13
N GLU A 424 6.68 -6.51 12.16
CA GLU A 424 5.34 -6.62 12.73
C GLU A 424 5.24 -6.07 14.16
N PRO A 425 6.09 -6.46 15.14
CA PRO A 425 5.98 -5.94 16.51
C PRO A 425 6.28 -4.44 16.58
N ILE A 426 7.14 -3.92 15.71
CA ILE A 426 7.49 -2.49 15.70
C ILE A 426 6.36 -1.67 15.06
N ILE A 427 5.78 -2.19 13.97
CA ILE A 427 4.60 -1.63 13.32
C ILE A 427 3.41 -1.65 14.29
N LYS A 428 3.15 -2.79 14.97
CA LYS A 428 2.09 -2.93 15.98
C LYS A 428 2.30 -1.99 17.16
N ASP A 429 3.49 -1.91 17.75
CA ASP A 429 3.78 -1.00 18.86
C ASP A 429 3.51 0.47 18.50
N HIS A 430 3.79 0.86 17.25
CA HIS A 430 3.50 2.21 16.75
C HIS A 430 2.03 2.43 16.41
N LEU A 431 1.39 1.46 15.77
CA LEU A 431 -0.03 1.53 15.42
C LEU A 431 -0.92 1.51 16.68
N ASP A 432 -0.61 0.68 17.66
CA ASP A 432 -1.34 0.58 18.93
C ASP A 432 -1.17 1.84 19.79
N GLY A 433 0.02 2.46 19.75
CA GLY A 433 0.27 3.78 20.36
C GLY A 433 -0.54 4.91 19.72
N LEU A 434 -0.78 4.84 18.40
CA LEU A 434 -1.59 5.80 17.65
C LEU A 434 -3.11 5.54 17.76
N ILE A 435 -3.52 4.28 17.87
CA ILE A 435 -4.93 3.87 18.02
C ILE A 435 -5.42 4.06 19.46
N GLY A 436 -4.53 3.94 20.46
CA GLY A 436 -4.83 4.18 21.88
C GLY A 436 -5.16 5.64 22.22
N ALA A 437 -4.78 6.58 21.36
CA ALA A 437 -5.03 8.02 21.51
C ALA A 437 -6.07 8.54 20.50
N GLY A 438 -7.19 7.84 20.30
CA GLY A 438 -8.47 8.42 19.83
C GLY A 438 -8.51 9.32 18.58
N ILE A 439 -7.56 9.25 17.65
CA ILE A 439 -7.43 10.25 16.56
C ILE A 439 -7.11 9.58 15.24
N GLY A 440 -8.17 9.33 14.47
CA GLY A 440 -8.07 9.07 13.03
C GLY A 440 -8.31 10.31 12.16
N GLY A 441 -8.67 11.46 12.74
CA GLY A 441 -9.23 12.59 11.96
C GLY A 441 -8.52 13.95 12.06
N ALA A 442 -7.79 14.28 13.11
CA ALA A 442 -7.36 15.68 13.31
C ALA A 442 -6.03 16.06 12.63
N ILE A 443 -5.32 15.13 12.01
CA ILE A 443 -3.93 15.34 11.55
C ILE A 443 -3.86 15.78 10.06
N GLY A 444 -4.98 15.76 9.33
CA GLY A 444 -4.97 15.98 7.87
C GLY A 444 -4.94 17.41 7.35
N SER A 445 -4.99 18.47 8.19
CA SER A 445 -5.44 19.80 7.71
C SER A 445 -4.56 21.02 8.01
N ALA A 446 -3.30 20.89 8.46
CA ALA A 446 -2.51 22.08 8.88
C ALA A 446 -1.25 22.40 8.05
N ILE A 447 -0.91 21.62 7.03
CA ILE A 447 0.19 21.92 6.10
C ILE A 447 -0.32 21.63 4.67
N PRO A 448 -0.06 22.49 3.66
CA PRO A 448 -0.44 22.25 2.27
C PRO A 448 0.45 21.17 1.60
N ILE A 449 0.65 20.04 2.28
CA ILE A 449 1.17 18.78 1.75
C ILE A 449 0.27 17.66 2.34
N PRO A 450 -0.60 17.02 1.54
CA PRO A 450 -1.58 16.05 2.04
C PRO A 450 -0.94 14.71 2.45
N GLY A 451 -1.30 14.18 3.63
CA GLY A 451 -1.10 12.75 3.98
C GLY A 451 -0.21 12.48 5.19
N LEU A 452 -0.81 11.99 6.28
CA LEU A 452 -0.09 11.44 7.45
C LEU A 452 -0.58 10.05 7.87
N GLY A 453 -1.27 9.35 6.97
CA GLY A 453 -1.34 7.88 6.98
C GLY A 453 -0.40 7.23 5.95
N THR A 454 0.15 8.02 5.03
CA THR A 454 0.88 7.54 3.84
C THR A 454 2.38 7.43 4.07
N LEU A 455 2.96 8.22 4.98
CA LEU A 455 4.42 8.23 5.19
C LEU A 455 4.90 6.92 5.78
N ILE A 456 4.24 6.35 6.79
CA ILE A 456 4.70 5.08 7.38
C ILE A 456 4.53 3.93 6.39
N GLY A 457 3.40 3.85 5.68
CA GLY A 457 3.17 2.81 4.67
C GLY A 457 4.10 2.90 3.46
N VAL A 458 4.27 4.10 2.89
CA VAL A 458 5.19 4.33 1.77
C VAL A 458 6.64 4.22 2.22
N ALA A 459 7.00 4.70 3.40
CA ALA A 459 8.35 4.56 3.95
C ALA A 459 8.67 3.09 4.23
N VAL A 460 7.78 2.36 4.90
CA VAL A 460 7.97 0.93 5.18
C VAL A 460 8.00 0.13 3.89
N GLY A 461 7.07 0.37 2.95
CA GLY A 461 7.07 -0.28 1.63
C GLY A 461 8.31 0.04 0.80
N ALA A 462 8.80 1.27 0.82
CA ALA A 462 10.02 1.68 0.12
C ALA A 462 11.28 1.13 0.79
N ILE A 463 11.36 1.16 2.14
CA ILE A 463 12.44 0.53 2.92
C ILE A 463 12.47 -0.96 2.63
N LEU A 464 11.32 -1.64 2.65
CA LEU A 464 11.19 -3.06 2.34
C LEU A 464 11.61 -3.36 0.91
N GLY A 465 11.12 -2.60 -0.06
CA GLY A 465 11.48 -2.76 -1.47
C GLY A 465 12.98 -2.59 -1.72
N GLU A 466 13.60 -1.55 -1.13
CA GLU A 466 15.04 -1.30 -1.24
C GLU A 466 15.86 -2.36 -0.50
N ALA A 467 15.48 -2.71 0.73
CA ALA A 467 16.19 -3.70 1.54
C ALA A 467 16.12 -5.09 0.88
N LEU A 468 14.97 -5.47 0.36
CA LEU A 468 14.84 -6.71 -0.41
C LEU A 468 15.69 -6.65 -1.67
N GLY A 469 15.63 -5.55 -2.45
CA GLY A 469 16.46 -5.36 -3.64
C GLY A 469 17.96 -5.52 -3.37
N ALA A 470 18.50 -4.79 -2.39
CA ALA A 470 19.92 -4.82 -2.04
C ALA A 470 20.38 -6.14 -1.40
N LEU A 471 19.49 -6.84 -0.68
CA LEU A 471 19.74 -8.19 -0.20
C LEU A 471 19.84 -9.16 -1.38
N PHE A 472 18.92 -9.05 -2.33
CA PHE A 472 18.90 -9.89 -3.52
C PHE A 472 20.14 -9.69 -4.37
N ASP A 473 20.58 -8.44 -4.61
CA ASP A 473 21.81 -8.16 -5.34
C ASP A 473 23.02 -8.84 -4.70
N TRP A 474 23.07 -8.86 -3.37
CA TRP A 474 24.13 -9.56 -2.66
C TRP A 474 23.97 -11.08 -2.68
N LEU A 475 22.75 -11.60 -2.63
CA LEU A 475 22.50 -13.02 -2.79
C LEU A 475 22.97 -13.53 -4.16
N LYS A 476 22.76 -12.73 -5.23
CA LYS A 476 23.33 -12.96 -6.57
C LYS A 476 24.85 -13.09 -6.48
N GLU A 477 25.49 -12.10 -5.84
CA GLU A 477 26.94 -12.09 -5.67
C GLU A 477 27.44 -13.27 -4.85
N LEU A 478 26.75 -13.68 -3.78
CA LEU A 478 27.21 -14.73 -2.87
C LEU A 478 27.10 -16.11 -3.51
N PHE A 479 26.00 -16.40 -4.19
CA PHE A 479 25.73 -17.74 -4.68
C PHE A 479 26.21 -18.02 -6.11
N THR A 480 26.73 -17.00 -6.82
CA THR A 480 27.38 -17.06 -8.15
C THR A 480 26.81 -18.14 -9.06
N ASP A 481 25.72 -17.82 -9.73
CA ASP A 481 25.46 -18.32 -11.06
C ASP A 481 25.24 -17.14 -12.00
N SER A 482 25.60 -17.30 -13.27
CA SER A 482 25.43 -16.28 -14.34
C SER A 482 23.97 -16.03 -14.72
N ASP A 483 23.05 -16.71 -14.06
CA ASP A 483 21.64 -16.68 -14.38
C ASP A 483 20.85 -15.98 -13.27
N ASN A 484 20.13 -14.96 -13.72
CA ASN A 484 19.71 -13.82 -12.96
C ASN A 484 18.17 -13.75 -12.85
N PRO A 485 17.56 -14.39 -11.83
CA PRO A 485 16.12 -14.39 -11.70
C PRO A 485 15.53 -13.02 -11.34
N LEU A 486 16.35 -11.97 -11.11
CA LEU A 486 15.94 -10.79 -10.32
C LEU A 486 16.28 -9.42 -10.94
N ASP A 487 17.07 -9.31 -12.00
CA ASP A 487 17.15 -8.03 -12.73
C ASP A 487 15.88 -7.83 -13.57
N ASP A 488 15.22 -6.67 -13.42
CA ASP A 488 14.04 -6.22 -14.17
C ASP A 488 12.70 -6.98 -13.94
N LYS A 489 12.45 -7.53 -12.75
CA LYS A 489 11.21 -8.32 -12.45
C LYS A 489 10.22 -7.66 -11.50
N ARG A 490 10.27 -6.32 -11.48
CA ARG A 490 9.34 -5.46 -10.77
C ARG A 490 8.39 -4.78 -11.75
N VAL A 491 7.09 -4.90 -11.50
CA VAL A 491 6.08 -4.06 -12.13
C VAL A 491 5.63 -3.03 -11.12
N GLU A 492 5.78 -1.76 -11.45
CA GLU A 492 5.23 -0.68 -10.64
C GLU A 492 4.00 -0.10 -11.33
N LEU A 493 2.93 0.06 -10.56
CA LEU A 493 1.68 0.64 -11.01
C LEU A 493 1.38 1.89 -10.20
N ASN A 494 1.57 3.04 -10.83
CA ASN A 494 1.18 4.33 -10.28
C ASN A 494 -0.19 4.73 -10.83
N LEU A 495 -1.16 4.86 -9.93
CA LEU A 495 -2.52 5.26 -10.24
C LEU A 495 -2.79 6.66 -9.67
N PRO A 496 -3.17 7.64 -10.51
CA PRO A 496 -3.43 9.01 -10.06
C PRO A 496 -4.75 9.16 -9.30
N SER A 497 -5.70 8.22 -9.49
CA SER A 497 -7.03 8.21 -8.87
C SER A 497 -7.69 6.84 -9.06
N SER A 498 -8.72 6.54 -8.25
CA SER A 498 -9.67 5.43 -8.49
C SER A 498 -10.77 5.77 -9.50
N SER A 499 -10.89 7.04 -9.89
CA SER A 499 -11.89 7.50 -10.85
C SER A 499 -11.73 6.77 -12.18
N ALA A 500 -12.83 6.24 -12.72
CA ALA A 500 -12.81 5.62 -14.05
C ALA A 500 -12.29 6.59 -15.11
N ALA A 501 -12.65 7.87 -15.03
CA ALA A 501 -12.21 8.88 -15.98
C ALA A 501 -10.69 9.10 -15.95
N GLU A 502 -10.05 9.01 -14.79
CA GLU A 502 -8.59 9.13 -14.69
C GLU A 502 -7.88 7.84 -15.12
N ILE A 503 -8.41 6.67 -14.73
CA ILE A 503 -7.87 5.38 -15.14
C ILE A 503 -7.97 5.20 -16.65
N HIS A 504 -9.05 5.65 -17.29
CA HIS A 504 -9.22 5.58 -18.76
C HIS A 504 -8.23 6.45 -19.54
N LYS A 505 -7.53 7.40 -18.89
CA LYS A 505 -6.44 8.17 -19.51
C LYS A 505 -5.13 7.38 -19.57
N LEU A 506 -5.01 6.29 -18.81
CA LEU A 506 -3.85 5.42 -18.85
C LEU A 506 -3.87 4.60 -20.15
N PRO A 507 -2.70 4.14 -20.64
CA PRO A 507 -2.67 3.18 -21.73
C PRO A 507 -3.45 1.92 -21.33
N GLY A 508 -4.35 1.46 -22.19
CA GLY A 508 -5.19 0.28 -21.95
C GLY A 508 -6.48 0.30 -22.76
N THR A 509 -7.38 -0.63 -22.43
CA THR A 509 -8.68 -0.77 -23.09
C THR A 509 -9.79 -0.91 -22.06
N VAL A 510 -10.94 -0.32 -22.34
CA VAL A 510 -12.16 -0.51 -21.54
C VAL A 510 -12.97 -1.62 -22.19
N LYS A 511 -13.27 -2.68 -21.42
CA LYS A 511 -14.10 -3.80 -21.86
C LYS A 511 -15.42 -3.79 -21.12
N SER A 512 -16.51 -3.82 -21.88
CA SER A 512 -17.86 -4.02 -21.35
C SER A 512 -18.12 -5.51 -21.18
N LEU A 513 -18.57 -5.90 -20.00
CA LEU A 513 -18.94 -7.27 -19.67
C LEU A 513 -20.46 -7.49 -19.87
N PRO A 514 -20.93 -8.73 -20.11
CA PRO A 514 -22.33 -9.03 -20.42
C PRO A 514 -23.36 -8.56 -19.37
N ASN A 515 -22.93 -8.36 -18.12
CA ASN A 515 -23.74 -7.91 -17.00
C ASN A 515 -23.74 -6.38 -16.81
N GLY A 516 -23.33 -5.61 -17.84
CA GLY A 516 -23.23 -4.15 -17.75
C GLY A 516 -22.06 -3.64 -16.91
N LYS A 517 -21.20 -4.53 -16.39
CA LYS A 517 -19.97 -4.15 -15.69
C LYS A 517 -18.92 -3.71 -16.72
N THR A 518 -17.99 -2.88 -16.29
CA THR A 518 -16.86 -2.46 -17.11
C THR A 518 -15.56 -2.79 -16.40
N GLU A 519 -14.58 -3.24 -17.17
CA GLU A 519 -13.20 -3.41 -16.69
C GLU A 519 -12.27 -2.55 -17.55
N PHE A 520 -11.26 -1.97 -16.94
CA PHE A 520 -10.12 -1.41 -17.66
C PHE A 520 -9.01 -2.46 -17.65
N ILE A 521 -8.39 -2.71 -18.80
CA ILE A 521 -7.32 -3.69 -18.97
C ILE A 521 -6.09 -2.94 -19.46
N SER A 522 -4.98 -3.03 -18.71
CA SER A 522 -3.71 -2.45 -19.14
C SER A 522 -3.14 -3.19 -20.35
N PRO A 523 -2.22 -2.57 -21.11
CA PRO A 523 -1.40 -3.31 -22.06
C PRO A 523 -0.63 -4.40 -21.34
N THR A 524 -0.41 -5.50 -22.06
CA THR A 524 0.50 -6.55 -21.62
C THR A 524 1.93 -6.03 -21.62
N GLN A 525 2.65 -6.31 -20.53
CA GLN A 525 4.07 -6.09 -20.39
C GLN A 525 4.76 -7.46 -20.34
N THR A 526 5.81 -7.65 -21.13
CA THR A 526 6.60 -8.89 -21.11
C THR A 526 7.83 -8.69 -20.23
N LEU A 527 8.03 -9.58 -19.27
CA LEU A 527 9.19 -9.65 -18.38
C LEU A 527 10.04 -10.84 -18.78
N THR A 528 11.35 -10.67 -19.02
CA THR A 528 12.23 -11.75 -19.47
C THR A 528 13.08 -12.30 -18.34
N PHE A 529 12.74 -13.46 -17.78
CA PHE A 529 13.48 -14.13 -16.72
C PHE A 529 14.63 -14.95 -17.30
N GLN A 530 15.75 -15.02 -16.58
CA GLN A 530 16.87 -15.89 -16.91
C GLN A 530 17.35 -16.55 -15.61
N GLY A 531 17.41 -17.87 -15.53
CA GLY A 531 17.71 -18.62 -14.29
C GLY A 531 18.26 -20.00 -14.62
N LEU A 532 19.37 -20.41 -13.99
CA LEU A 532 19.98 -21.76 -14.05
C LEU A 532 20.16 -22.37 -15.45
N GLY A 533 20.41 -21.55 -16.48
CA GLY A 533 20.54 -21.94 -17.88
C GLY A 533 19.27 -21.76 -18.70
N GLY A 534 18.11 -21.63 -18.05
CA GLY A 534 16.82 -21.37 -18.68
C GLY A 534 16.57 -19.87 -18.94
N LYS A 535 15.77 -19.59 -19.95
CA LYS A 535 15.31 -18.24 -20.30
C LYS A 535 13.81 -18.27 -20.56
N TYR A 536 13.08 -17.31 -20.00
CA TYR A 536 11.62 -17.31 -20.04
C TYR A 536 11.05 -15.91 -20.26
N GLU A 537 9.89 -15.82 -20.88
CA GLU A 537 9.10 -14.60 -21.02
C GLU A 537 7.79 -14.74 -20.24
N VAL A 538 7.50 -13.77 -19.38
CA VAL A 538 6.27 -13.73 -18.59
C VAL A 538 5.50 -12.48 -18.99
N ASP A 539 4.36 -12.67 -19.60
CA ASP A 539 3.44 -11.59 -19.91
C ASP A 539 2.56 -11.30 -18.71
N VAL A 540 2.51 -10.03 -18.33
CA VAL A 540 1.73 -9.55 -17.20
C VAL A 540 0.88 -8.35 -17.60
N PHE A 541 -0.27 -8.22 -16.97
CA PHE A 541 -1.12 -7.04 -17.12
C PHE A 541 -1.93 -6.86 -15.83
N TRP A 542 -2.60 -5.72 -15.70
CA TRP A 542 -3.53 -5.48 -14.61
C TRP A 542 -4.90 -5.08 -15.14
N ARG A 543 -5.93 -5.36 -14.34
CA ARG A 543 -7.30 -4.90 -14.60
C ARG A 543 -7.84 -4.11 -13.44
N ALA A 544 -8.51 -3.00 -13.74
CA ALA A 544 -9.36 -2.34 -12.77
C ALA A 544 -10.81 -2.79 -13.00
N HIS A 545 -11.49 -3.24 -11.96
CA HIS A 545 -12.86 -3.77 -12.04
C HIS A 545 -13.88 -2.79 -11.45
N LYS A 546 -14.86 -2.38 -12.27
CA LYS A 546 -16.00 -1.61 -11.79
C LYS A 546 -17.04 -2.61 -11.32
N ARG A 547 -17.06 -2.96 -10.03
CA ARG A 547 -18.18 -3.72 -9.48
C ARG A 547 -19.38 -2.77 -9.39
N VAL A 548 -20.42 -3.08 -10.13
CA VAL A 548 -21.77 -2.71 -9.70
C VAL A 548 -22.06 -3.69 -8.57
N MET A 549 -22.15 -3.20 -7.34
CA MET A 549 -22.74 -3.97 -6.25
C MET A 549 -24.18 -4.24 -6.70
N ASP A 550 -24.46 -5.47 -7.13
CA ASP A 550 -25.84 -5.91 -7.33
C ASP A 550 -26.41 -6.11 -5.92
N TYR A 551 -27.01 -5.04 -5.38
CA TYR A 551 -27.73 -5.03 -4.10
C TYR A 551 -29.12 -5.63 -4.24
#